data_AF-A0A7X1H4R9-F1
#
_entry.id   AF-A0A7X1H4R9-F1
#
_cell.length_a   1.000
_cell.length_b   1.000
_cell.length_c   1.000
_cell.angle_alpha   90.00
_cell.angle_beta   90.00
_cell.angle_gamma   90.00
#
_symmetry.space_group_name_H-M   'P 1'
#
loop_
_entity.id
_entity.type
_entity.pdbx_description
1 polymer ?
#
loop_
_entity_poly.entity_id
_entity_poly.type
_entity_poly.pdbx_seq_one_letter_code
_entity_poly.pdbx_strand_id
1 'polypeptide(L)'
;MIAEKYRAILQQEKRNRFRRQDIFDLYYLFNNYQLPTRNEKRKILKSLIKKSESRQLQVNQYYMVNKEIIRRSKKEYPLLAQEIIIELPDFDIAYAEIQSFYESLPWGKIN
;
A
#
# COMPACT_ATOMS: atom_id res chain seq x y z
N MET A 1 8.98 6.59 -1.32
CA MET A 1 7.57 6.84 -1.69
C MET A 1 6.73 5.58 -1.51
N ILE A 2 6.87 4.53 -2.33
CA ILE A 2 6.08 3.27 -2.24
C ILE A 2 6.09 2.63 -0.83
N ALA A 3 7.29 2.39 -0.28
CA ALA A 3 7.45 1.79 1.06
C ALA A 3 6.78 2.63 2.17
N GLU A 4 6.76 3.96 2.01
CA GLU A 4 6.14 4.86 2.99
C GLU A 4 4.62 4.77 2.95
N LYS A 5 4.04 4.65 1.74
CA LYS A 5 2.59 4.48 1.54
C LYS A 5 2.10 3.16 2.12
N TYR A 6 2.78 2.05 1.82
CA TYR A 6 2.45 0.76 2.45
C TYR A 6 2.57 0.83 3.97
N ARG A 7 3.68 1.36 4.51
CA ARG A 7 3.83 1.53 5.96
C ARG A 7 2.68 2.35 6.56
N ALA A 8 2.28 3.43 5.89
CA ALA A 8 1.19 4.30 6.32
C ALA A 8 -0.17 3.58 6.32
N ILE A 9 -0.47 2.78 5.29
CA ILE A 9 -1.65 1.92 5.20
C ILE A 9 -1.63 0.89 6.34
N LEU A 10 -0.53 0.16 6.52
CA LEU A 10 -0.44 -0.90 7.54
C LEU A 10 -0.45 -0.37 8.98
N GLN A 11 -0.02 0.87 9.19
CA GLN A 11 -0.07 1.52 10.51
C GLN A 11 -1.42 2.20 10.81
N GLN A 12 -2.33 2.28 9.83
CA GLN A 12 -3.50 3.15 9.92
C GLN A 12 -4.43 2.80 11.08
N GLU A 13 -4.55 1.51 11.41
CA GLU A 13 -5.32 1.02 12.54
C GLU A 13 -4.77 1.57 13.86
N LYS A 14 -3.47 1.35 14.14
CA LYS A 14 -2.80 1.84 15.35
C LYS A 14 -2.81 3.37 15.50
N ARG A 15 -3.00 4.10 14.40
CA ARG A 15 -3.00 5.58 14.36
C ARG A 15 -4.41 6.17 14.26
N ASN A 16 -5.44 5.33 14.22
CA ASN A 16 -6.82 5.71 13.95
C ASN A 16 -6.96 6.65 12.73
N ARG A 17 -6.36 6.26 11.60
CA ARG A 17 -6.42 7.02 10.34
C ARG A 17 -7.11 6.21 9.23
N PHE A 18 -7.59 6.92 8.21
CA PHE A 18 -8.00 6.36 6.94
C PHE A 18 -6.97 6.74 5.89
N ARG A 19 -6.56 5.77 5.06
CA ARG A 19 -5.48 5.94 4.08
C ARG A 19 -5.97 5.75 2.65
N ARG A 20 -7.16 6.28 2.34
CA ARG A 20 -7.78 6.21 1.01
C ARG A 20 -6.86 6.73 -0.11
N GLN A 21 -6.20 7.88 0.10
CA GLN A 21 -5.32 8.50 -0.89
C GLN A 21 -4.12 7.60 -1.21
N ASP A 22 -3.55 6.92 -0.21
CA ASP A 22 -2.40 6.03 -0.43
C ASP A 22 -2.78 4.83 -1.32
N ILE A 23 -4.05 4.40 -1.35
CA ILE A 23 -4.55 3.36 -2.26
C ILE A 23 -4.54 3.87 -3.70
N PHE A 24 -5.16 5.02 -3.93
CA PHE A 24 -5.20 5.65 -5.25
C PHE A 24 -3.80 5.98 -5.76
N ASP A 25 -2.94 6.59 -4.94
CA ASP A 25 -1.59 6.97 -5.35
C ASP A 25 -0.73 5.76 -5.75
N LEU A 26 -0.87 4.63 -5.04
CA LEU A 26 -0.16 3.40 -5.39
C LEU A 26 -0.72 2.76 -6.66
N TYR A 27 -2.04 2.68 -6.79
CA TYR A 27 -2.69 2.18 -8.01
C TYR A 27 -2.28 3.01 -9.22
N TYR A 28 -2.38 4.34 -9.12
CA TYR A 28 -2.00 5.25 -10.18
C TYR A 28 -0.52 5.09 -10.55
N LEU A 29 0.36 4.99 -9.55
CA LEU A 29 1.79 4.76 -9.78
C LEU A 29 2.06 3.45 -10.53
N PHE A 30 1.35 2.37 -10.21
CA PHE A 30 1.58 1.05 -10.84
C PHE A 30 0.97 0.92 -12.24
N ASN A 31 -0.08 1.68 -12.55
CA ASN A 31 -0.73 1.65 -13.85
C ASN A 31 -0.15 2.66 -14.85
N ASN A 32 0.44 3.75 -14.38
CA ASN A 32 0.94 4.83 -15.24
C ASN A 32 2.47 4.85 -15.37
N TYR A 33 3.18 4.01 -14.62
CA TYR A 33 4.63 3.92 -14.66
C TYR A 33 5.09 2.46 -14.72
N GLN A 34 6.33 2.26 -15.16
CA GLN A 34 6.91 0.93 -15.24
C GLN A 34 6.97 0.28 -13.84
N LEU A 35 6.46 -0.95 -13.74
CA LEU A 35 6.50 -1.70 -12.50
C LEU A 35 7.95 -1.93 -12.03
N PRO A 36 8.23 -1.80 -10.72
CA PRO A 36 9.54 -2.07 -10.16
C PRO A 36 10.08 -3.45 -10.55
N THR A 37 11.32 -3.48 -11.03
CA THR A 37 12.10 -4.70 -11.25
C THR A 37 12.25 -5.49 -9.96
N ARG A 38 12.64 -6.76 -10.06
CA ARG A 38 12.88 -7.60 -8.87
C ARG A 38 13.89 -6.98 -7.89
N ASN A 39 14.93 -6.32 -8.39
CA ASN A 39 15.93 -5.65 -7.55
C ASN A 39 15.37 -4.41 -6.86
N GLU A 40 14.50 -3.65 -7.53
CA GLU A 40 13.80 -2.52 -6.91
C GLU A 40 12.76 -2.98 -5.90
N LYS A 41 12.01 -4.05 -6.16
CA LYS A 41 11.12 -4.69 -5.18
C LYS A 41 11.87 -5.07 -3.91
N ARG A 42 13.09 -5.62 -4.00
CA ARG A 42 13.95 -5.87 -2.83
C ARG A 42 14.28 -4.59 -2.07
N LYS A 43 14.65 -3.50 -2.76
CA LYS A 43 14.95 -2.20 -2.13
C LYS A 43 13.71 -1.63 -1.44
N ILE A 44 12.54 -1.72 -2.07
CA ILE A 44 11.24 -1.30 -1.52
C ILE A 44 10.94 -2.08 -0.24
N LEU A 45 11.07 -3.41 -0.28
CA LEU A 45 10.81 -4.27 0.87
C LEU A 45 11.77 -3.99 2.04
N LYS A 46 13.08 -3.88 1.77
CA LYS A 46 14.08 -3.48 2.78
C LYS A 46 13.73 -2.12 3.40
N SER A 47 13.34 -1.14 2.58
CA SER A 47 12.93 0.18 3.05
C SER A 47 11.66 0.12 3.90
N LEU A 48 10.65 -0.66 3.48
CA LEU A 48 9.40 -0.86 4.20
C LEU A 48 9.66 -1.44 5.59
N ILE A 49 10.43 -2.52 5.70
CA ILE A 49 10.75 -3.17 6.97
C ILE A 49 11.47 -2.19 7.89
N LYS A 50 12.57 -1.59 7.44
CA LYS A 50 13.35 -0.62 8.21
C LYS A 50 12.49 0.55 8.74
N LYS A 51 11.59 1.08 7.90
CA LYS A 51 10.69 2.18 8.30
C LYS A 51 9.56 1.73 9.22
N SER A 52 9.15 0.47 9.15
CA SER A 52 8.11 -0.10 10.01
C SER A 52 8.67 -0.42 11.41
N GLU A 53 9.88 -0.96 11.48
CA GLU A 53 10.60 -1.25 12.73
C GLU A 53 10.82 0.00 13.58
N SER A 54 11.24 1.12 12.96
CA SER A 54 11.40 2.41 13.67
C SER A 54 10.09 2.96 14.26
N ARG A 55 8.95 2.33 13.94
CA ARG A 55 7.62 2.65 14.44
C ARG A 55 6.96 1.49 15.17
N GLN A 56 7.73 0.48 15.58
CA GLN A 56 7.26 -0.73 16.28
C GLN A 56 6.11 -1.43 15.54
N LEU A 57 6.19 -1.44 14.21
CA LEU A 57 5.28 -2.16 13.33
C LEU A 57 6.05 -3.32 12.70
N GLN A 58 5.72 -4.53 13.12
CA GLN A 58 6.12 -5.74 12.41
C GLN A 58 5.21 -5.88 11.19
N VAL A 59 5.79 -6.13 10.01
CA VAL A 59 5.06 -6.28 8.76
C VAL A 59 5.40 -7.62 8.13
N ASN A 60 4.43 -8.26 7.49
CA ASN A 60 4.64 -9.50 6.74
C ASN A 60 3.74 -9.53 5.50
N GLN A 61 3.97 -10.51 4.63
CA GLN A 61 3.27 -10.63 3.34
C GLN A 61 1.73 -10.65 3.44
N TYR A 62 1.16 -11.04 4.57
CA TYR A 62 -0.29 -11.22 4.75
C TYR A 62 -0.99 -10.00 5.38
N TYR A 63 -0.28 -8.88 5.60
CA TYR A 63 -0.90 -7.74 6.27
C TYR A 63 -2.03 -7.07 5.46
N MET A 64 -1.96 -7.14 4.12
CA MET A 64 -2.97 -6.55 3.24
C MET A 64 -4.27 -7.36 3.18
N VAL A 65 -4.31 -8.62 3.65
CA VAL A 65 -5.56 -9.38 3.77
C VAL A 65 -6.35 -9.05 5.04
N ASN A 66 -5.80 -8.22 5.94
CA ASN A 66 -6.47 -7.87 7.18
C ASN A 66 -7.72 -7.03 6.90
N LYS A 67 -8.89 -7.54 7.33
CA LYS A 67 -10.20 -6.90 7.11
C LYS A 67 -10.28 -5.47 7.64
N GLU A 68 -9.61 -5.15 8.75
CA GLU A 68 -9.63 -3.80 9.31
C GLU A 68 -8.78 -2.83 8.48
N ILE A 69 -7.66 -3.30 7.91
CA ILE A 69 -6.86 -2.53 6.96
C ILE A 69 -7.70 -2.24 5.71
N ILE A 70 -8.36 -3.25 5.13
CA ILE A 70 -9.23 -3.10 3.97
C ILE A 70 -10.35 -2.10 4.27
N ARG A 71 -11.07 -2.29 5.37
CA ARG A 71 -12.20 -1.44 5.77
C ARG A 71 -11.78 0.03 5.93
N ARG A 72 -10.64 0.30 6.58
CA ARG A 72 -10.12 1.67 6.77
C ARG A 72 -9.59 2.29 5.48
N SER A 73 -9.04 1.48 4.58
CA SER A 73 -8.60 1.91 3.26
C SER A 73 -9.79 2.24 2.34
N LYS A 74 -10.89 1.48 2.44
CA LYS A 74 -12.14 1.71 1.68
C LYS A 74 -12.93 2.91 2.18
N LYS A 75 -12.83 3.19 3.49
CA LYS A 75 -13.59 4.26 4.11
C LYS A 75 -13.24 5.61 3.45
N GLU A 76 -14.27 6.33 3.06
CA GLU A 76 -14.20 7.63 2.38
C GLU A 76 -13.51 7.59 1.00
N TYR A 77 -13.12 6.41 0.49
CA TYR A 77 -12.49 6.29 -0.82
C TYR A 77 -13.32 6.93 -1.95
N PRO A 78 -14.66 6.75 -2.04
CA PRO A 78 -15.46 7.41 -3.06
C PRO A 78 -15.43 8.94 -3.00
N LEU A 79 -15.12 9.54 -1.83
CA LEU A 79 -15.02 11.00 -1.70
C LEU A 79 -13.79 11.56 -2.43
N LEU A 80 -12.78 10.72 -2.71
CA LEU A 80 -11.60 11.14 -3.48
C LEU A 80 -11.94 11.65 -4.87
N ALA A 81 -13.05 11.20 -5.47
CA ALA A 81 -13.48 11.66 -6.79
C ALA A 81 -13.72 13.18 -6.84
N GLN A 82 -13.97 13.83 -5.69
CA GLN A 82 -14.12 15.28 -5.59
C GLN A 82 -12.78 16.01 -5.45
N GLU A 83 -11.70 15.28 -5.12
CA GLU A 83 -10.36 15.81 -4.85
C GLU A 83 -9.41 15.63 -6.06
N ILE A 84 -9.75 14.77 -7.01
CA ILE A 84 -8.93 14.43 -8.18
C ILE A 84 -9.60 14.83 -9.50
N ILE A 85 -8.76 15.11 -10.51
CA ILE A 85 -9.22 15.56 -11.84
C ILE A 85 -9.46 14.37 -12.79
N ILE A 86 -8.93 13.20 -12.44
CA ILE A 86 -9.04 11.98 -13.25
C ILE A 86 -10.12 11.04 -12.70
N GLU A 87 -10.51 10.05 -13.49
CA GLU A 87 -11.45 9.02 -13.05
C GLU A 87 -10.88 8.23 -11.85
N LEU A 88 -11.67 8.15 -10.78
CA LEU A 88 -11.36 7.32 -9.63
C LEU A 88 -11.69 5.86 -9.96
N PRO A 89 -10.71 4.94 -9.97
CA PRO A 89 -10.99 3.51 -10.18
C PRO A 89 -11.89 2.95 -9.08
N ASP A 90 -12.55 1.82 -9.36
CA ASP A 90 -13.24 1.07 -8.31
C ASP A 90 -12.25 0.66 -7.20
N PHE A 91 -12.70 0.77 -5.95
CA PHE A 91 -11.84 0.49 -4.80
C PHE A 91 -11.33 -0.95 -4.81
N ASP A 92 -12.19 -1.92 -5.11
CA ASP A 92 -11.82 -3.33 -5.02
C ASP A 92 -10.80 -3.69 -6.11
N ILE A 93 -10.90 -3.07 -7.30
CA ILE A 93 -9.86 -3.13 -8.36
C ILE A 93 -8.55 -2.51 -7.87
N ALA A 94 -8.60 -1.26 -7.40
CA ALA A 94 -7.40 -0.54 -6.99
C ALA A 94 -6.68 -1.21 -5.82
N TYR A 95 -7.44 -1.72 -4.85
CA TYR A 95 -6.91 -2.42 -3.69
C TYR A 95 -6.26 -3.75 -4.08
N ALA A 96 -6.93 -4.55 -4.93
CA ALA A 96 -6.43 -5.85 -5.36
C ALA A 96 -5.06 -5.74 -6.05
N GLU A 97 -4.86 -4.71 -6.88
CA GLU A 97 -3.58 -4.51 -7.56
C GLU A 97 -2.44 -4.15 -6.61
N ILE A 98 -2.67 -3.21 -5.68
CA ILE A 98 -1.63 -2.84 -4.72
C ILE A 98 -1.36 -3.98 -3.73
N GLN A 99 -2.39 -4.76 -3.39
CA GLN A 99 -2.24 -5.96 -2.57
C GLN A 99 -1.38 -7.00 -3.29
N SER A 100 -1.69 -7.30 -4.55
CA SER A 100 -0.91 -8.22 -5.38
C SER A 100 0.54 -7.77 -5.51
N PHE A 101 0.79 -6.47 -5.70
CA PHE A 101 2.15 -5.93 -5.68
C PHE A 101 2.85 -6.17 -4.34
N TYR A 102 2.20 -5.87 -3.22
CA TYR A 102 2.75 -6.04 -1.88
C TYR A 102 3.10 -7.51 -1.58
N GLU A 103 2.19 -8.42 -1.89
CA GLU A 103 2.36 -9.86 -1.70
C GLU A 103 3.45 -10.43 -2.63
N SER A 104 3.64 -9.84 -3.82
CA SER A 104 4.72 -10.19 -4.75
C SER A 104 6.12 -9.71 -4.31
N LEU A 105 6.24 -8.93 -3.24
CA LEU A 105 7.55 -8.53 -2.72
C LEU A 105 8.34 -9.77 -2.24
N PRO A 106 9.68 -9.75 -2.28
CA PRO A 106 10.50 -10.93 -1.98
C PRO A 106 10.67 -11.19 -0.47
N TRP A 107 9.55 -11.44 0.23
CA TRP A 107 9.45 -11.61 1.69
C TRP A 107 10.39 -12.64 2.31
N GLY A 108 10.74 -13.71 1.59
CA GLY A 108 11.67 -14.76 2.05
C GLY A 108 13.12 -14.63 1.58
N LYS A 109 13.52 -13.55 0.90
CA LYS A 109 14.87 -13.40 0.28
C LYS A 109 15.50 -12.05 0.57
N ILE A 110 15.48 -11.67 1.85
CA ILE A 110 16.19 -10.48 2.36
C ILE A 110 17.44 -10.91 3.15
N ASN A 111 18.14 -11.92 2.66
CA ASN A 111 19.53 -12.17 3.05
C ASN A 111 20.42 -11.47 2.01
#